data_AF-A0A560J2I9-F1
#
_entry.id   AF-A0A560J2I9-F1
#
_cell.length_a   1.000
_cell.length_b   1.000
_cell.length_c   1.000
_cell.angle_alpha   90.00
_cell.angle_beta   90.00
_cell.angle_gamma   90.00
#
_symmetry.space_group_name_H-M   'P 1'
#
loop_
_entity.id
_entity.type
_entity.pdbx_description
1 polymer ?
#
loop_
_entity_poly.entity_id
_entity_poly.type
_entity_poly.pdbx_seq_one_letter_code
_entity_poly.pdbx_strand_id
1 'polypeptide(L)'
;MPLTRRTIVIALLLSAASPAYAQSQDKATLVREAFTSPYGKALTAELGKSLRASADPACLADKALAADQLEPRSRDIVVTWGTRMLEGTGALIDRQTAENSFAGAAELESLKSNADVKRYLAMEEPIRQARILDLIFEHFDRYNLISRVKLGAVSPSGTGNEALLRLNPTDATEEKLDAFAGKSRSKALKRFLQLSEQAGAAQAAAIKTISSPSPLPHTFFKGVETDLAELCIRSGK
;
A
#
# COMPACT_ATOMS: atom_id res chain seq x y z
N MET A 1 -24.52 -5.04 -24.09
CA MET A 1 -23.16 -5.60 -23.92
C MET A 1 -22.99 -5.96 -22.45
N PRO A 2 -22.81 -7.24 -22.09
CA PRO A 2 -22.68 -7.64 -20.70
C PRO A 2 -21.28 -7.21 -20.21
N LEU A 3 -21.25 -6.32 -19.22
CA LEU A 3 -20.03 -5.99 -18.50
C LEU A 3 -19.53 -7.26 -17.79
N THR A 4 -18.36 -7.73 -18.20
CA THR A 4 -17.66 -8.87 -17.60
C THR A 4 -17.32 -8.55 -16.14
N ARG A 5 -17.56 -9.54 -15.26
CA ARG A 5 -17.37 -9.54 -13.78
C ARG A 5 -15.96 -9.17 -13.27
N ARG A 6 -15.03 -8.71 -14.10
CA ARG A 6 -13.62 -8.48 -13.76
C ARG A 6 -13.33 -7.14 -13.06
N THR A 7 -14.35 -6.34 -12.74
CA THR A 7 -14.16 -4.98 -12.18
C THR A 7 -14.51 -4.85 -10.70
N ILE A 8 -14.76 -5.96 -9.98
CA ILE A 8 -15.44 -5.91 -8.66
C ILE A 8 -14.49 -5.64 -7.47
N VAL A 9 -13.16 -5.70 -7.59
CA VAL A 9 -12.27 -5.77 -6.41
C VAL A 9 -11.47 -4.49 -6.09
N ILE A 10 -11.78 -3.34 -6.69
CA ILE A 10 -11.00 -2.10 -6.48
C ILE A 10 -11.49 -1.26 -5.27
N ALA A 11 -12.66 -1.54 -4.71
CA ALA A 11 -13.36 -0.60 -3.81
C ALA A 11 -13.02 -0.68 -2.29
N LEU A 12 -12.31 -1.70 -1.80
CA LEU A 12 -12.45 -2.10 -0.38
C LEU A 12 -11.51 -1.43 0.66
N LEU A 13 -10.47 -0.69 0.29
CA LEU A 13 -9.38 -0.42 1.25
C LEU A 13 -9.20 1.03 1.69
N LEU A 14 -9.99 1.97 1.18
CA LEU A 14 -9.89 3.35 1.64
C LEU A 14 -11.21 3.83 2.31
N SER A 15 -12.28 3.02 2.32
CA SER A 15 -13.63 3.49 2.68
C SER A 15 -14.08 3.23 4.13
N ALA A 16 -13.13 3.13 5.07
CA ALA A 16 -13.44 2.96 6.49
C ALA A 16 -13.21 4.25 7.30
N ALA A 17 -13.81 5.37 6.87
CA ALA A 17 -13.89 6.57 7.69
C ALA A 17 -15.30 6.67 8.30
N SER A 18 -15.41 6.29 9.57
CA SER A 18 -16.55 6.59 10.45
C SER A 18 -15.99 6.96 11.83
N PRO A 19 -16.61 7.85 12.61
CA PRO A 19 -15.98 8.49 13.77
C PRO A 19 -15.68 7.56 14.97
N ALA A 20 -16.06 6.28 14.91
CA ALA A 20 -15.63 5.26 15.87
C ALA A 20 -14.26 4.63 15.53
N TYR A 21 -13.64 5.02 14.42
CA TYR A 21 -12.29 4.64 13.99
C TYR A 21 -11.17 5.56 14.48
N ALA A 22 -11.38 6.30 15.57
CA ALA A 22 -10.28 6.93 16.31
C ALA A 22 -9.26 5.92 16.88
N GLN A 23 -9.50 4.61 16.70
CA GLN A 23 -8.55 3.51 16.93
C GLN A 23 -8.51 2.52 15.75
N SER A 24 -8.67 2.99 14.50
CA SER A 24 -8.36 2.17 13.32
C SER A 24 -6.87 1.82 13.35
N GLN A 25 -6.54 0.56 13.06
CA GLN A 25 -5.19 -0.02 13.14
C GLN A 25 -4.12 0.99 12.72
N ASP A 26 -3.22 1.31 13.64
CA ASP A 26 -2.12 2.26 13.47
C ASP A 26 -1.46 2.04 12.10
N LYS A 27 -1.37 3.10 11.27
CA LYS A 27 -0.84 2.99 9.90
C LYS A 27 0.57 2.42 9.91
N ALA A 28 1.38 2.75 10.93
CA ALA A 28 2.71 2.18 11.10
C ALA A 28 2.65 0.66 11.35
N THR A 29 1.64 0.17 12.06
CA THR A 29 1.39 -1.25 12.24
C THR A 29 1.02 -1.93 10.93
N LEU A 30 0.09 -1.36 10.15
CA LEU A 30 -0.28 -1.90 8.84
C LEU A 30 0.90 -1.99 7.87
N VAL A 31 1.73 -0.95 7.81
CA VAL A 31 2.95 -0.95 6.98
C VAL A 31 3.90 -2.04 7.46
N ARG A 32 4.21 -2.09 8.75
CA ARG A 32 5.12 -3.12 9.29
C ARG A 32 4.62 -4.53 9.01
N GLU A 33 3.34 -4.81 9.23
CA GLU A 33 2.73 -6.10 8.90
C GLU A 33 2.90 -6.44 7.41
N ALA A 34 2.62 -5.49 6.51
CA ALA A 34 2.81 -5.68 5.09
C ALA A 34 4.28 -6.03 4.74
N PHE A 35 5.26 -5.34 5.32
CA PHE A 35 6.68 -5.65 5.12
C PHE A 35 7.10 -7.01 5.67
N THR A 36 6.39 -7.55 6.66
CA THR A 36 6.65 -8.92 7.19
C THR A 36 6.02 -10.03 6.34
N SER A 37 5.10 -9.69 5.42
CA SER A 37 4.48 -10.65 4.51
C SER A 37 5.51 -11.31 3.57
N PRO A 38 5.22 -12.48 2.98
CA PRO A 38 6.11 -13.10 2.00
C PRO A 38 6.48 -12.17 0.83
N TYR A 39 5.51 -11.42 0.32
CA TYR A 39 5.73 -10.46 -0.76
C TYR A 39 6.56 -9.25 -0.29
N GLY A 40 6.28 -8.72 0.90
CA GLY A 40 7.07 -7.63 1.50
C GLY A 40 8.54 -7.99 1.74
N LYS A 41 8.82 -9.24 2.16
CA LYS A 41 10.18 -9.77 2.27
C LYS A 41 10.88 -9.85 0.91
N ALA A 42 10.16 -10.27 -0.13
CA ALA A 42 10.71 -10.34 -1.49
C ALA A 42 11.07 -8.95 -2.04
N LEU A 43 10.19 -7.95 -1.85
CA LEU A 43 10.47 -6.56 -2.22
C LEU A 43 11.63 -5.96 -1.42
N THR A 44 11.73 -6.29 -0.13
CA THR A 44 12.86 -5.87 0.71
C THR A 44 14.18 -6.46 0.21
N ALA A 45 14.19 -7.73 -0.19
CA ALA A 45 15.38 -8.34 -0.79
C ALA A 45 15.76 -7.66 -2.12
N GLU A 46 14.77 -7.29 -2.94
CA GLU A 46 15.02 -6.54 -4.18
C GLU A 46 15.58 -5.14 -3.92
N LEU A 47 15.04 -4.42 -2.93
CA LEU A 47 15.60 -3.16 -2.44
C LEU A 47 17.06 -3.33 -2.03
N GLY A 48 17.38 -4.39 -1.27
CA GLY A 48 18.74 -4.74 -0.88
C GLY A 48 19.67 -4.95 -2.08
N LYS A 49 19.21 -5.61 -3.16
CA LYS A 49 20.00 -5.76 -4.40
C LYS A 49 20.23 -4.41 -5.07
N SER A 50 19.18 -3.60 -5.20
CA SER A 50 19.26 -2.27 -5.81
C SER A 50 20.27 -1.38 -5.08
N LEU A 51 20.27 -1.41 -3.74
CA LEU A 51 21.22 -0.66 -2.91
C LEU A 51 22.65 -1.13 -3.09
N ARG A 52 22.90 -2.44 -3.05
CA ARG A 52 24.25 -2.99 -3.25
C ARG A 52 24.82 -2.62 -4.62
N ALA A 53 23.96 -2.52 -5.64
CA ALA A 53 24.36 -2.09 -6.98
C ALA A 53 24.56 -0.57 -7.11
N SER A 54 23.90 0.23 -6.27
CA SER A 54 23.83 1.69 -6.43
C SER A 54 24.67 2.47 -5.42
N ALA A 55 25.00 1.89 -4.27
CA ALA A 55 25.76 2.53 -3.22
C ALA A 55 27.21 2.79 -3.62
N ASP A 56 27.72 3.95 -3.24
CA ASP A 56 29.10 4.35 -3.47
C ASP A 56 30.08 3.49 -2.64
N PRO A 57 30.94 2.68 -3.27
CA PRO A 57 31.85 1.80 -2.54
C PRO A 57 32.83 2.54 -1.63
N ALA A 58 33.28 3.74 -2.01
CA ALA A 58 34.20 4.54 -1.20
C ALA A 58 33.51 5.06 0.07
N CYS A 59 32.26 5.52 -0.07
CA CYS A 59 31.44 5.92 1.07
C CYS A 59 31.13 4.74 1.99
N LEU A 60 30.82 3.55 1.45
CA LEU A 60 30.57 2.36 2.26
C LEU A 60 31.80 1.98 3.09
N ALA A 61 32.99 2.04 2.49
CA ALA A 61 34.25 1.78 3.18
C ALA A 61 34.52 2.82 4.29
N ASP A 62 34.33 4.11 3.99
CA ASP A 62 34.52 5.21 4.95
C ASP A 62 33.56 5.14 6.15
N LYS A 63 32.28 4.86 5.89
CA LYS A 63 31.26 4.67 6.93
C LYS A 63 31.30 3.28 7.61
N ALA A 64 32.24 2.41 7.21
CA ALA A 64 32.33 1.02 7.67
C ALA A 64 30.98 0.26 7.59
N LEU A 65 30.23 0.48 6.52
CA LEU A 65 28.93 -0.15 6.29
C LEU A 65 29.09 -1.48 5.56
N ALA A 66 28.68 -2.55 6.21
CA ALA A 66 28.69 -3.89 5.62
C ALA A 66 27.47 -4.11 4.70
N ALA A 67 27.64 -4.94 3.67
CA ALA A 67 26.61 -5.16 2.64
C ALA A 67 25.33 -5.84 3.17
N ASP A 68 25.42 -6.54 4.30
CA ASP A 68 24.31 -7.16 5.03
C ASP A 68 23.53 -6.15 5.89
N GLN A 69 24.10 -4.98 6.16
CA GLN A 69 23.43 -3.89 6.90
C GLN A 69 22.54 -3.02 6.00
N LEU A 70 22.79 -2.99 4.68
CA LEU A 70 22.07 -2.11 3.76
C LEU A 70 20.58 -2.44 3.69
N GLU A 71 20.25 -3.71 3.54
CA GLU A 71 18.87 -4.18 3.39
C GLU A 71 17.98 -3.91 4.63
N PRO A 72 18.35 -4.29 5.86
CA PRO A 72 17.53 -3.98 7.03
C PRO A 72 17.40 -2.48 7.28
N ARG A 73 18.48 -1.69 7.10
CA ARG A 73 18.41 -0.23 7.28
C ARG A 73 17.51 0.44 6.24
N SER A 74 17.61 0.02 4.98
CA SER A 74 16.75 0.58 3.94
C SER A 74 15.30 0.18 4.09
N ARG A 75 15.02 -1.04 4.56
CA ARG A 75 13.67 -1.45 4.91
C ARG A 75 13.08 -0.48 5.93
N ASP A 76 13.83 -0.16 6.98
CA ASP A 76 13.36 0.71 8.05
C ASP A 76 13.12 2.15 7.55
N ILE A 77 13.96 2.65 6.63
CA ILE A 77 13.72 3.93 5.91
C ILE A 77 12.40 3.85 5.13
N VAL A 78 12.22 2.86 4.25
CA VAL A 78 11.02 2.78 3.40
C VAL A 78 9.77 2.53 4.25
N VAL A 79 9.84 1.79 5.36
CA VAL A 79 8.73 1.65 6.31
C VAL A 79 8.36 2.99 6.93
N THR A 80 9.35 3.78 7.37
CA THR A 80 9.12 5.10 7.98
C THR A 80 8.45 6.05 6.99
N TRP A 81 9.02 6.16 5.79
CA TRP A 81 8.51 7.07 4.76
C TRP A 81 7.19 6.57 4.13
N GLY A 82 7.03 5.26 3.98
CA GLY A 82 5.78 4.62 3.54
C GLY A 82 4.65 4.82 4.56
N THR A 83 4.96 4.80 5.86
CA THR A 83 3.99 5.15 6.92
C THR A 83 3.55 6.61 6.78
N ARG A 84 4.50 7.54 6.66
CA ARG A 84 4.21 8.97 6.41
C ARG A 84 3.34 9.17 5.16
N MET A 85 3.62 8.44 4.09
CA MET A 85 2.84 8.49 2.84
C MET A 85 1.39 8.06 3.08
N LEU A 86 1.18 6.94 3.77
CA LEU A 86 -0.15 6.41 4.10
C LEU A 86 -0.92 7.31 5.06
N GLU A 87 -0.26 7.91 6.05
CA GLU A 87 -0.87 8.91 6.94
C GLU A 87 -1.29 10.16 6.17
N GLY A 88 -0.40 10.70 5.33
CA GLY A 88 -0.69 11.90 4.52
C GLY A 88 -1.82 11.67 3.51
N THR A 89 -1.85 10.52 2.85
CA THR A 89 -2.90 10.14 1.91
C THR A 89 -4.22 9.85 2.64
N GLY A 90 -4.14 9.12 3.76
CA GLY A 90 -5.29 8.81 4.61
C GLY A 90 -5.98 10.07 5.13
N ALA A 91 -5.23 11.04 5.67
CA ALA A 91 -5.80 12.26 6.21
C ALA A 91 -6.60 13.09 5.18
N LEU A 92 -6.16 13.10 3.91
CA LEU A 92 -6.90 13.75 2.83
C LEU A 92 -8.20 13.01 2.50
N ILE A 93 -8.12 11.69 2.42
CA ILE A 93 -9.25 10.82 2.12
C ILE A 93 -10.29 10.82 3.25
N ASP A 94 -9.84 10.75 4.50
CA ASP A 94 -10.69 10.72 5.67
C ASP A 94 -11.49 12.01 5.80
N ARG A 95 -10.82 13.17 5.58
CA ARG A 95 -11.49 14.46 5.52
C ARG A 95 -12.58 14.48 4.45
N GLN A 96 -12.24 14.06 3.23
CA GLN A 96 -13.17 14.09 2.12
C GLN A 96 -14.35 13.13 2.32
N THR A 97 -14.10 11.98 2.95
CA THR A 97 -15.13 10.97 3.25
C THR A 97 -16.02 11.42 4.41
N ALA A 98 -15.47 12.12 5.41
CA ALA A 98 -16.26 12.75 6.46
C ALA A 98 -17.20 13.83 5.90
N GLU A 99 -16.71 14.63 4.94
CA GLU A 99 -17.50 15.65 4.25
C GLU A 99 -18.55 15.06 3.28
N ASN A 100 -18.33 13.84 2.79
CA ASN A 100 -19.17 13.18 1.78
C ASN A 100 -19.55 11.74 2.18
N SER A 101 -20.05 11.57 3.40
CA SER A 101 -20.40 10.24 3.90
C SER A 101 -21.50 9.60 3.05
N PHE A 102 -21.32 8.35 2.64
CA PHE A 102 -22.35 7.62 1.90
C PHE A 102 -23.39 7.02 2.84
N ALA A 103 -24.61 6.85 2.33
CA ALA A 103 -25.68 6.18 3.05
C ALA A 103 -25.32 4.71 3.29
N GLY A 104 -25.21 4.30 4.55
CA GLY A 104 -24.86 2.91 4.92
C GLY A 104 -23.46 2.74 5.53
N ALA A 105 -22.69 3.81 5.73
CA ALA A 105 -21.37 3.73 6.37
C ALA A 105 -21.41 3.06 7.76
N ALA A 106 -22.38 3.42 8.60
CA ALA A 106 -22.56 2.80 9.93
C ALA A 106 -22.98 1.33 9.84
N GLU A 107 -23.81 0.97 8.86
CA GLU A 107 -24.23 -0.41 8.63
C GLU A 107 -23.03 -1.26 8.18
N LEU A 108 -22.26 -0.77 7.19
CA LEU A 108 -21.04 -1.40 6.71
C LEU A 108 -20.09 -1.70 7.87
N GLU A 109 -19.95 -0.74 8.79
CA GLU A 109 -19.11 -0.92 9.95
C GLU A 109 -19.61 -1.98 10.91
N SER A 110 -20.91 -1.96 11.22
CA SER A 110 -21.51 -2.96 12.10
C SER A 110 -21.36 -4.39 11.56
N LEU A 111 -21.38 -4.56 10.23
CA LEU A 111 -21.27 -5.85 9.57
C LEU A 111 -19.89 -6.50 9.77
N LYS A 112 -18.83 -5.74 10.05
CA LYS A 112 -17.49 -6.28 10.33
C LYS A 112 -17.44 -7.15 11.59
N SER A 113 -18.43 -7.03 12.48
CA SER A 113 -18.56 -7.90 13.64
C SER A 113 -19.02 -9.34 13.29
N ASN A 114 -19.66 -9.52 12.13
CA ASN A 114 -20.22 -10.80 11.67
C ASN A 114 -19.11 -11.80 11.33
N ALA A 115 -19.32 -13.08 11.66
CA ALA A 115 -18.31 -14.14 11.48
C ALA A 115 -17.90 -14.37 10.01
N ASP A 116 -18.85 -14.36 9.07
CA ASP A 116 -18.53 -14.56 7.65
C ASP A 116 -17.79 -13.36 7.06
N VAL A 117 -18.12 -12.15 7.55
CA VAL A 117 -17.43 -10.91 7.17
C VAL A 117 -16.01 -10.91 7.74
N LYS A 118 -15.80 -11.27 9.01
CA LYS A 118 -14.46 -11.42 9.60
C LYS A 118 -13.61 -12.43 8.83
N ARG A 119 -14.21 -13.55 8.44
CA ARG A 119 -13.53 -14.57 7.63
C ARG A 119 -13.16 -14.03 6.25
N TYR A 120 -14.06 -13.30 5.60
CA TYR A 120 -13.77 -12.63 4.33
C TYR A 120 -12.60 -11.64 4.47
N LEU A 121 -12.64 -10.75 5.47
CA LEU A 121 -11.59 -9.76 5.73
C LEU A 121 -10.23 -10.40 6.05
N ALA A 122 -10.22 -11.52 6.77
CA ALA A 122 -8.99 -12.26 7.04
C ALA A 122 -8.42 -12.91 5.76
N MET A 123 -9.28 -13.37 4.85
CA MET A 123 -8.86 -13.87 3.54
C MET A 123 -8.35 -12.75 2.62
N GLU A 124 -8.86 -11.53 2.78
CA GLU A 124 -8.46 -10.35 1.99
C GLU A 124 -7.11 -9.76 2.45
N GLU A 125 -6.67 -10.05 3.68
CA GLU A 125 -5.46 -9.49 4.28
C GLU A 125 -4.21 -9.52 3.37
N PRO A 126 -3.89 -10.63 2.65
CA PRO A 126 -2.75 -10.65 1.74
C PRO A 126 -2.83 -9.63 0.59
N ILE A 127 -4.03 -9.39 0.02
CA ILE A 127 -4.24 -8.36 -1.00
C ILE A 127 -4.02 -6.97 -0.40
N ARG A 128 -4.53 -6.74 0.81
CA ARG A 128 -4.37 -5.45 1.49
C ARG A 128 -2.90 -5.12 1.69
N GLN A 129 -2.12 -6.08 2.19
CA GLN A 129 -0.69 -5.95 2.38
C GLN A 129 0.04 -5.73 1.06
N ALA A 130 -0.30 -6.48 0.01
CA ALA A 130 0.30 -6.32 -1.32
C ALA A 130 0.05 -4.93 -1.91
N ARG A 131 -1.19 -4.44 -1.84
CA ARG A 131 -1.55 -3.09 -2.32
C ARG A 131 -0.84 -1.98 -1.56
N ILE A 132 -0.67 -2.13 -0.25
CA ILE A 132 0.14 -1.20 0.57
C ILE A 132 1.59 -1.16 0.05
N LEU A 133 2.19 -2.33 -0.17
CA LEU A 133 3.57 -2.43 -0.64
C LEU A 133 3.73 -1.88 -2.05
N ASP A 134 2.86 -2.27 -2.98
CA ASP A 134 2.89 -1.78 -4.37
C ASP A 134 2.77 -0.26 -4.40
N LEU A 135 1.82 0.31 -3.64
CA LEU A 135 1.67 1.76 -3.54
C LEU A 135 2.94 2.44 -3.02
N ILE A 136 3.54 1.92 -1.94
CA ILE A 136 4.75 2.47 -1.34
C ILE A 136 5.92 2.42 -2.33
N PHE A 137 6.19 1.25 -2.91
CA PHE A 137 7.35 1.07 -3.78
C PHE A 137 7.20 1.77 -5.13
N GLU A 138 6.01 1.84 -5.71
CA GLU A 138 5.78 2.62 -6.92
C GLU A 138 5.98 4.13 -6.69
N HIS A 139 5.51 4.65 -5.56
CA HIS A 139 5.73 6.05 -5.20
C HIS A 139 7.20 6.33 -4.88
N PHE A 140 7.87 5.40 -4.20
CA PHE A 140 9.30 5.50 -3.90
C PHE A 140 10.15 5.46 -5.17
N ASP A 141 9.90 4.54 -6.09
CA ASP A 141 10.60 4.46 -7.38
C ASP A 141 10.37 5.72 -8.21
N ARG A 142 9.12 6.20 -8.26
CA ARG A 142 8.78 7.44 -8.97
C ARG A 142 9.43 8.66 -8.32
N TYR A 143 9.55 8.70 -7.00
CA TYR A 143 10.30 9.72 -6.29
C TYR A 143 11.77 9.71 -6.72
N ASN A 144 12.42 8.56 -6.63
CA ASN A 144 13.84 8.41 -6.97
C ASN A 144 14.12 8.85 -8.40
N LEU A 145 13.23 8.50 -9.34
CA LEU A 145 13.30 8.95 -10.72
C LEU A 145 13.19 10.48 -10.85
N ILE A 146 12.18 11.10 -10.24
CA ILE A 146 11.92 12.55 -10.33
C ILE A 146 13.03 13.35 -9.66
N SER A 147 13.44 12.94 -8.46
CA SER A 147 14.49 13.58 -7.65
C SER A 147 15.90 13.18 -8.06
N ARG A 148 16.05 12.39 -9.12
CA ARG A 148 17.32 11.90 -9.67
C ARG A 148 18.19 11.15 -8.65
N VAL A 149 17.59 10.53 -7.64
CA VAL A 149 18.30 9.66 -6.69
C VAL A 149 18.90 8.49 -7.47
N LYS A 150 20.18 8.22 -7.27
CA LYS A 150 20.91 7.13 -7.91
C LYS A 150 20.60 5.82 -7.19
N LEU A 151 19.37 5.36 -7.31
CA LEU A 151 18.90 4.08 -6.80
C LEU A 151 18.08 3.40 -7.89
N GLY A 152 18.37 2.12 -8.15
CA GLY A 152 17.55 1.31 -9.07
C GLY A 152 16.13 1.11 -8.55
N ALA A 153 15.19 0.90 -9.46
CA ALA A 153 13.81 0.60 -9.11
C ALA A 153 13.69 -0.69 -8.27
N VAL A 154 12.59 -0.82 -7.54
CA VAL A 154 12.29 -1.98 -6.68
C VAL A 154 10.93 -2.60 -6.99
N SER A 155 9.95 -1.77 -7.33
CA SER A 155 8.61 -2.25 -7.70
C SER A 155 8.67 -3.22 -8.87
N PRO A 156 7.76 -4.21 -8.96
CA PRO A 156 7.72 -5.11 -10.12
C PRO A 156 7.53 -4.35 -11.43
N SER A 157 6.75 -3.26 -11.42
CA SER A 157 6.52 -2.39 -12.57
C SER A 157 7.77 -1.59 -12.97
N GLY A 158 8.58 -1.15 -12.02
CA GLY A 158 9.83 -0.45 -12.28
C GLY A 158 11.01 -1.35 -12.66
N THR A 159 11.06 -2.58 -12.13
CA THR A 159 12.15 -3.54 -12.39
C THR A 159 11.90 -4.45 -13.59
N GLY A 160 10.64 -4.69 -13.95
CA GLY A 160 10.26 -5.73 -14.93
C GLY A 160 10.50 -7.16 -14.44
N ASN A 161 10.71 -7.35 -13.12
CA ASN A 161 11.03 -8.65 -12.54
C ASN A 161 9.77 -9.52 -12.41
N GLU A 162 9.54 -10.41 -13.39
CA GLU A 162 8.39 -11.33 -13.39
C GLU A 162 8.32 -12.22 -12.14
N ALA A 163 9.46 -12.59 -11.55
CA ALA A 163 9.46 -13.43 -10.36
C ALA A 163 8.84 -12.69 -9.16
N LEU A 164 9.09 -11.39 -9.02
CA LEU A 164 8.43 -10.55 -8.01
C LEU A 164 6.95 -10.39 -8.32
N LEU A 165 6.58 -10.19 -9.59
CA LEU A 165 5.18 -10.08 -9.98
C LEU A 165 4.38 -11.34 -9.62
N ARG A 166 4.95 -12.53 -9.82
CA ARG A 166 4.31 -13.82 -9.46
C ARG A 166 4.18 -14.05 -7.95
N LEU A 167 4.97 -13.35 -7.13
CA LEU A 167 4.87 -13.40 -5.66
C LEU A 167 3.78 -12.48 -5.11
N ASN A 168 3.25 -11.56 -5.92
CA ASN A 168 2.12 -10.74 -5.55
C ASN A 168 0.89 -11.64 -5.35
N PRO A 169 0.29 -11.70 -4.15
CA PRO A 169 -0.79 -12.63 -3.85
C PRO A 169 -2.14 -12.22 -4.45
N THR A 170 -2.21 -11.12 -5.20
CA THR A 170 -3.47 -10.50 -5.62
C THR A 170 -4.38 -11.46 -6.37
N ASP A 171 -3.98 -11.95 -7.54
CA ASP A 171 -4.81 -12.82 -8.38
C ASP A 171 -5.28 -14.08 -7.63
N ALA A 172 -4.34 -14.76 -6.94
CA ALA A 172 -4.63 -15.99 -6.21
C ALA A 172 -5.56 -15.77 -5.00
N THR A 173 -5.56 -14.57 -4.42
CA THR A 173 -6.42 -14.23 -3.30
C THR A 173 -7.78 -13.76 -3.79
N GLU A 174 -7.84 -13.00 -4.88
CA GLU A 174 -9.10 -12.58 -5.52
C GLU A 174 -9.93 -13.79 -5.93
N GLU A 175 -9.30 -14.80 -6.55
CA GLU A 175 -9.98 -16.05 -6.90
C GLU A 175 -10.58 -16.75 -5.66
N LYS A 176 -9.86 -16.76 -4.54
CA LYS A 176 -10.33 -17.37 -3.28
C LYS A 176 -11.49 -16.58 -2.66
N LEU A 177 -11.42 -15.24 -2.69
CA LEU A 177 -12.48 -14.37 -2.20
C LEU A 177 -13.75 -14.53 -3.04
N ASP A 178 -13.63 -14.58 -4.36
CA ASP A 178 -14.73 -14.81 -5.28
C ASP A 178 -15.37 -16.18 -5.06
N ALA A 179 -14.55 -17.22 -4.90
CA ALA A 179 -15.05 -18.56 -4.60
C ALA A 179 -15.77 -18.63 -3.24
N PHE A 180 -15.25 -17.94 -2.22
CA PHE A 180 -15.87 -17.87 -0.90
C PHE A 180 -17.19 -17.09 -0.93
N ALA A 181 -17.19 -15.90 -1.52
CA ALA A 181 -18.38 -15.05 -1.64
C ALA A 181 -19.47 -15.72 -2.49
N GLY A 182 -19.11 -16.33 -3.63
CA GLY A 182 -20.04 -16.99 -4.54
C GLY A 182 -20.74 -18.22 -3.92
N LYS A 183 -20.07 -18.93 -3.01
CA LYS A 183 -20.65 -20.08 -2.29
C LYS A 183 -21.39 -19.69 -1.01
N SER A 184 -21.21 -18.46 -0.52
CA SER A 184 -21.77 -18.03 0.75
C SER A 184 -23.28 -17.76 0.68
N ARG A 185 -24.02 -18.31 1.65
CA ARG A 185 -25.44 -18.00 1.88
C ARG A 185 -25.65 -16.85 2.86
N SER A 186 -24.57 -16.28 3.39
CA SER A 186 -24.62 -15.24 4.41
C SER A 186 -25.21 -13.94 3.87
N LYS A 187 -26.36 -13.53 4.42
CA LYS A 187 -26.97 -12.24 4.09
C LYS A 187 -26.07 -11.07 4.52
N ALA A 188 -25.40 -11.21 5.66
CA ALA A 188 -24.48 -10.20 6.19
C ALA A 188 -23.29 -10.00 5.25
N LEU A 189 -22.66 -11.08 4.77
CA LEU A 189 -21.56 -10.97 3.81
C LEU A 189 -22.00 -10.31 2.50
N LYS A 190 -23.15 -10.72 1.95
CA LYS A 190 -23.68 -10.12 0.71
C LYS A 190 -23.94 -8.63 0.87
N ARG A 191 -24.53 -8.23 2.00
CA ARG A 191 -24.79 -6.83 2.32
C ARG A 191 -23.50 -6.04 2.54
N PHE A 192 -22.51 -6.65 3.20
CA PHE A 192 -21.19 -6.08 3.38
C PHE A 192 -20.55 -5.76 2.03
N LEU A 193 -20.46 -6.75 1.13
CA LEU A 193 -19.87 -6.55 -0.21
C LEU A 193 -20.59 -5.47 -1.02
N GLN A 194 -21.92 -5.44 -0.97
CA GLN A 194 -22.72 -4.40 -1.64
C GLN A 194 -22.40 -3.00 -1.09
N LEU A 195 -22.34 -2.85 0.23
CA LEU A 195 -22.02 -1.56 0.87
C LEU A 195 -20.57 -1.17 0.64
N SER A 196 -19.64 -2.12 0.59
CA SER A 196 -18.24 -1.87 0.25
C SER A 196 -18.07 -1.31 -1.16
N GLU A 197 -18.83 -1.83 -2.15
CA GLU A 197 -18.84 -1.28 -3.51
C GLU A 197 -19.33 0.17 -3.52
N GLN A 198 -20.42 0.47 -2.80
CA GLN A 198 -20.95 1.83 -2.66
C GLN A 198 -19.96 2.75 -1.95
N ALA A 199 -19.29 2.26 -0.92
CA ALA A 199 -18.29 3.01 -0.17
C ALA A 199 -17.10 3.39 -1.07
N GLY A 200 -16.58 2.45 -1.86
CA GLY A 200 -15.49 2.73 -2.81
C GLY A 200 -15.92 3.67 -3.94
N ALA A 201 -17.15 3.55 -4.44
CA ALA A 201 -17.69 4.49 -5.43
C ALA A 201 -17.83 5.91 -4.86
N ALA A 202 -18.37 6.05 -3.66
CA ALA A 202 -18.50 7.33 -2.97
C ALA A 202 -17.14 7.97 -2.72
N GLN A 203 -16.17 7.19 -2.26
CA GLN A 203 -14.81 7.62 -2.08
C GLN A 203 -14.14 8.07 -3.38
N ALA A 204 -14.28 7.30 -4.46
CA ALA A 204 -13.73 7.69 -5.76
C ALA A 204 -14.35 9.00 -6.26
N ALA A 205 -15.64 9.22 -6.01
CA ALA A 205 -16.32 10.48 -6.31
C ALA A 205 -15.78 11.63 -5.45
N ALA A 206 -15.57 11.39 -4.16
CA ALA A 206 -14.98 12.35 -3.22
C ALA A 206 -13.56 12.76 -3.63
N ILE A 207 -12.71 11.81 -4.03
CA ILE A 207 -11.34 12.11 -4.48
C ILE A 207 -11.35 13.01 -5.72
N LYS A 208 -12.33 12.86 -6.63
CA LYS A 208 -12.46 13.72 -7.81
C LYS A 208 -12.79 15.18 -7.49
N THR A 209 -13.37 15.46 -6.32
CA THR A 209 -13.74 16.83 -5.91
C THR A 209 -12.62 17.56 -5.18
N ILE A 210 -11.48 16.91 -4.93
CA ILE A 210 -10.32 17.53 -4.29
C ILE A 210 -9.80 18.64 -5.19
N SER A 211 -9.99 19.89 -4.76
CA SER A 211 -9.68 21.11 -5.52
C SER A 211 -8.21 21.53 -5.43
N SER A 212 -7.44 20.85 -4.58
CA SER A 212 -5.98 21.01 -4.46
C SER A 212 -5.26 19.96 -5.30
N PRO A 213 -4.09 20.26 -5.88
CA PRO A 213 -3.29 19.22 -6.51
C PRO A 213 -3.08 18.10 -5.49
N SER A 214 -3.46 16.87 -5.86
CA SER A 214 -3.21 15.71 -5.01
C SER A 214 -1.73 15.69 -4.65
N PRO A 215 -1.34 15.34 -3.40
CA PRO A 215 0.06 15.19 -3.06
C PRO A 215 0.70 14.23 -4.07
N LEU A 216 1.62 14.78 -4.84
CA LEU A 216 2.30 14.03 -5.89
C LEU A 216 3.34 13.11 -5.22
N PRO A 217 3.77 12.03 -5.88
CA PRO A 217 4.80 11.14 -5.33
C PRO A 217 6.04 11.87 -4.80
N HIS A 218 6.37 13.03 -5.39
CA HIS A 218 7.49 13.88 -4.95
C HIS A 218 7.30 14.55 -3.58
N THR A 219 6.09 14.60 -3.00
CA THR A 219 5.85 15.28 -1.71
C THR A 219 6.03 14.33 -0.53
N PHE A 220 5.61 13.08 -0.66
CA PHE A 220 5.60 12.12 0.45
C PHE A 220 6.99 11.69 0.88
N PHE A 221 7.90 11.50 -0.09
CA PHE A 221 9.28 11.07 0.14
C PHE A 221 10.27 12.24 0.18
N LYS A 222 9.79 13.50 0.17
CA LYS A 222 10.67 14.67 0.21
C LYS A 222 11.51 14.67 1.49
N GLY A 223 12.83 14.53 1.32
CA GLY A 223 13.81 14.48 2.42
C GLY A 223 14.38 13.08 2.68
N VAL A 224 13.84 12.04 2.02
CA VAL A 224 14.36 10.66 2.11
C VAL A 224 15.81 10.56 1.66
N GLU A 225 16.29 11.51 0.85
CA GLU A 225 17.68 11.57 0.38
C GLU A 225 18.68 11.66 1.51
N THR A 226 18.32 12.32 2.62
CA THR A 226 19.21 12.40 3.79
C THR A 226 19.42 11.01 4.39
N ASP A 227 18.35 10.24 4.53
CA ASP A 227 18.42 8.87 5.07
C ASP A 227 19.09 7.91 4.07
N LEU A 228 18.85 8.10 2.77
CA LEU A 228 19.50 7.32 1.71
C LEU A 228 20.99 7.65 1.58
N ALA A 229 21.40 8.89 1.84
CA ALA A 229 22.81 9.29 1.89
C ALA A 229 23.56 8.60 3.04
N GLU A 230 22.89 8.31 4.16
CA GLU A 230 23.43 7.46 5.22
C GLU A 230 23.67 6.01 4.77
N LEU A 231 23.03 5.58 3.68
CA LEU A 231 23.29 4.31 2.99
C LEU A 231 24.16 4.47 1.73
N CYS A 232 24.88 5.58 1.62
CA CYS A 232 25.79 5.88 0.51
C CYS A 232 25.12 5.94 -0.87
N ILE A 233 23.82 6.24 -0.91
CA ILE A 233 23.08 6.51 -2.13
C ILE A 233 23.15 8.00 -2.44
N ARG A 234 23.62 8.33 -3.65
CA ARG A 234 23.81 9.72 -4.06
C ARG A 234 22.57 10.27 -4.76
N SER A 235 22.27 11.54 -4.56
CA SER A 235 21.33 12.26 -5.42
C SER A 235 22.04 12.84 -6.64
N GLY A 236 21.42 12.74 -7.81
CA GLY A 236 21.89 13.37 -9.03
C GLY A 236 21.74 14.89 -8.93
N LYS A 237 22.85 15.61 -9.00
CA LYS A 237 22.84 17.06 -9.22
C LYS A 237 22.14 17.42 -10.53
#